data_AF-A0A944Q9Y2-F1
#
_entry.id   AF-A0A944Q9Y2-F1
#
_cell.length_a   1.000
_cell.length_b   1.000
_cell.length_c   1.000
_cell.angle_alpha   90.00
_cell.angle_beta   90.00
_cell.angle_gamma   90.00
#
_symmetry.space_group_name_H-M   'P 1'
#
loop_
_entity.id
_entity.type
_entity.pdbx_description
1 polymer ?
#
loop_
_entity_poly.entity_id
_entity_poly.type
_entity_poly.pdbx_seq_one_letter_code
_entity_poly.pdbx_strand_id
1 'polypeptide(L)'
;MTACTSRGDLKTATKVVPDWTTLFPGDFVTIIDDHNVPDSGWVDDMTDDGKVIWIILVRGRGRRMFLREENCTITVEVPQWNA
;
A
#
# COMPACT_ATOMS: atom_id res chain seq x y z
N MET A 1 -32.96 -12.40 7.14
CA MET A 1 -31.92 -11.99 8.10
C MET A 1 -30.58 -12.39 7.52
N THR A 2 -29.82 -11.44 7.00
CA THR A 2 -28.54 -11.66 6.34
C THR A 2 -27.50 -12.06 7.37
N ALA A 3 -26.83 -13.19 7.13
CA ALA A 3 -25.80 -13.71 8.02
C ALA A 3 -24.59 -12.76 8.05
N CYS A 4 -24.22 -12.33 9.26
CA CYS A 4 -22.92 -11.72 9.53
C CYS A 4 -21.88 -12.84 9.47
N THR A 5 -21.29 -13.08 8.31
CA THR A 5 -20.13 -13.98 8.22
C THR A 5 -18.99 -13.33 8.99
N SER A 6 -18.61 -13.93 10.13
CA SER A 6 -17.40 -13.59 10.86
C SER A 6 -16.25 -13.48 9.87
N ARG A 7 -15.56 -12.33 9.85
CA ARG A 7 -14.27 -12.13 9.14
C ARG A 7 -13.28 -13.14 9.73
N GLY A 8 -13.29 -14.37 9.22
CA GLY A 8 -12.25 -15.34 9.47
C GLY A 8 -10.93 -14.74 9.00
N ASP A 9 -9.87 -15.00 9.73
CA ASP A 9 -8.50 -14.57 9.46
C ASP A 9 -8.12 -14.88 8.01
N LEU A 10 -8.35 -13.93 7.11
CA LEU A 10 -7.68 -13.93 5.83
C LEU A 10 -6.21 -13.75 6.19
N LYS A 11 -5.43 -14.83 6.09
CA LYS A 11 -3.97 -14.70 6.08
C LYS A 11 -3.65 -13.89 4.84
N THR A 12 -3.39 -12.61 5.04
CA THR A 12 -2.93 -11.72 3.98
C THR A 12 -1.41 -11.76 4.00
N ALA A 13 -0.80 -12.12 2.88
CA ALA A 13 0.64 -12.04 2.75
C ALA A 13 1.01 -10.61 2.32
N THR A 14 2.16 -10.11 2.80
CA THR A 14 2.70 -8.82 2.38
C THR A 14 3.64 -9.04 1.21
N LYS A 15 3.38 -8.40 0.07
CA LYS A 15 4.25 -8.45 -1.11
C LYS A 15 4.91 -7.08 -1.31
N VAL A 16 6.24 -7.07 -1.44
CA VAL A 16 6.99 -5.88 -1.83
C VAL A 16 6.70 -5.55 -3.30
N VAL A 17 6.47 -4.27 -3.58
CA VAL A 17 6.23 -3.74 -4.93
C VAL A 17 7.46 -2.95 -5.36
N PRO A 18 8.42 -3.58 -6.07
CA PRO A 18 9.65 -2.91 -6.53
C PRO A 18 9.41 -1.98 -7.73
N ASP A 19 8.31 -2.20 -8.44
CA ASP A 19 7.90 -1.43 -9.62
C ASP A 19 6.55 -0.78 -9.37
N TRP A 20 6.58 0.52 -9.08
CA TRP A 20 5.39 1.28 -8.71
C TRP A 20 4.47 1.54 -9.90
N THR A 21 4.93 1.31 -11.15
CA THR A 21 4.05 1.38 -12.34
C THR A 21 2.93 0.34 -12.34
N THR A 22 3.03 -0.67 -11.47
CA THR A 22 2.03 -1.71 -11.29
C THR A 22 0.93 -1.34 -10.29
N LEU A 23 1.07 -0.22 -9.59
CA LEU A 23 0.07 0.31 -8.67
C LEU A 23 -0.96 1.14 -9.43
N PHE A 24 -2.15 1.27 -8.86
CA PHE A 24 -3.20 2.13 -9.38
C PHE A 24 -3.70 3.11 -8.30
N PRO A 25 -4.13 4.32 -8.70
CA PRO A 25 -4.90 5.20 -7.82
C PRO A 25 -6.08 4.44 -7.18
N GLY A 26 -6.16 4.49 -5.85
CA GLY A 26 -7.12 3.75 -5.03
C GLY A 26 -6.55 2.50 -4.34
N ASP A 27 -5.38 1.99 -4.76
CA ASP A 27 -4.74 0.85 -4.09
C ASP A 27 -4.33 1.21 -2.66
N PHE A 28 -4.59 0.29 -1.72
CA PHE A 28 -4.14 0.44 -0.34
C PHE A 28 -2.77 -0.19 -0.17
N VAL A 29 -1.81 0.62 0.27
CA VAL A 29 -0.40 0.23 0.38
C VAL A 29 0.13 0.57 1.77
N THR A 30 1.17 -0.17 2.18
CA THR A 30 1.99 0.17 3.35
C THR A 30 3.38 0.51 2.89
N ILE A 31 3.85 1.69 3.28
CA ILE A 31 5.16 2.24 2.98
C ILE A 31 6.01 2.11 4.25
N ILE A 32 7.24 1.65 4.10
CA ILE A 32 8.25 1.66 5.16
C ILE A 32 9.32 2.63 4.70
N ASP A 33 9.50 3.72 5.45
CA ASP A 33 10.50 4.74 5.16
C ASP A 33 11.89 4.38 5.75
N ASP A 34 12.84 5.30 5.61
CA ASP A 34 14.21 5.20 6.14
C ASP A 34 14.27 5.10 7.66
N HIS A 35 13.23 5.57 8.37
CA HIS A 35 13.09 5.43 9.81
C HIS A 35 12.49 4.07 10.21
N ASN A 36 12.22 3.21 9.22
CA ASN A 36 11.60 1.89 9.38
C ASN A 36 10.24 1.96 10.07
N VAL A 37 9.53 3.08 9.92
CA VAL A 37 8.19 3.29 10.48
C VAL A 37 7.17 2.98 9.37
N PRO A 38 6.34 1.93 9.54
CA PRO A 38 5.31 1.62 8.56
C PRO A 38 4.18 2.64 8.64
N ASP A 39 3.92 3.31 7.53
CA ASP A 39 2.77 4.17 7.30
C ASP A 39 1.91 3.56 6.18
N SER A 40 0.59 3.52 6.38
CA SER A 40 -0.35 2.98 5.40
C SER A 40 -1.22 4.07 4.79
N GLY A 41 -1.68 3.86 3.56
CA GLY A 41 -2.52 4.83 2.87
C GLY A 41 -3.03 4.34 1.52
N TRP A 42 -3.82 5.19 0.88
CA TRP A 42 -4.30 4.96 -0.48
C TRP A 42 -3.45 5.72 -1.48
N VAL A 43 -3.09 5.05 -2.58
CA VAL A 43 -2.47 5.73 -3.73
C VAL A 43 -3.47 6.74 -4.26
N ASP A 44 -3.04 8.00 -4.34
CA ASP A 44 -3.83 9.11 -4.88
C ASP A 44 -3.49 9.33 -6.35
N ASP A 45 -2.19 9.37 -6.66
CA ASP A 45 -1.69 9.63 -8.00
C ASP A 45 -0.25 9.11 -8.16
N MET A 46 0.23 9.00 -9.40
CA MET A 46 1.58 8.53 -9.72
C MET A 46 2.05 9.09 -11.07
N THR A 47 3.37 9.25 -11.22
CA THR A 47 3.94 9.60 -12.53
C THR A 47 3.92 8.40 -13.47
N ASP A 48 3.81 8.65 -14.78
CA ASP A 48 3.82 7.61 -15.82
C ASP A 48 5.08 6.73 -15.79
N ASP A 49 6.21 7.29 -15.32
CA ASP A 49 7.47 6.57 -15.17
C ASP A 49 7.60 5.80 -13.83
N GLY A 50 6.59 5.89 -12.96
CA GLY A 50 6.54 5.21 -11.67
C GLY A 50 7.62 5.66 -10.67
N LYS A 51 8.25 6.81 -10.90
CA LYS A 51 9.28 7.34 -10.00
C LYS A 51 8.72 8.12 -8.83
N VAL A 52 7.54 8.70 -8.99
CA VAL A 52 6.88 9.50 -7.96
C VAL A 52 5.50 8.94 -7.72
N ILE A 53 5.15 8.80 -6.45
CA ILE A 53 3.81 8.39 -6.02
C ILE A 53 3.31 9.32 -4.92
N TRP A 54 2.03 9.64 -4.98
CA TRP A 54 1.32 10.36 -3.94
C TRP A 54 0.39 9.43 -3.22
N ILE A 55 0.45 9.45 -1.88
CA ILE A 55 -0.33 8.57 -1.03
C ILE A 55 -1.06 9.41 0.01
N ILE A 56 -2.37 9.20 0.13
CA ILE A 56 -3.19 9.72 1.21
C ILE A 56 -3.05 8.78 2.40
N LEU A 57 -2.26 9.21 3.37
CA LEU A 57 -1.97 8.44 4.56
C LEU A 57 -3.17 8.39 5.51
N VAL A 58 -3.36 7.25 6.16
CA VAL A 58 -4.40 7.07 7.17
C VAL A 58 -4.15 7.95 8.40
N ARG A 59 -5.14 8.01 9.31
CA ARG A 59 -5.04 8.72 10.62
C ARG A 59 -4.76 10.23 10.48
N GLY A 60 -5.24 10.85 9.40
CA GLY A 60 -5.18 12.30 9.22
C GLY A 60 -3.76 12.83 8.94
N ARG A 61 -2.83 11.97 8.51
CA ARG A 61 -1.47 12.40 8.13
C ARG A 61 -1.40 13.09 6.77
N GLY A 62 -2.51 13.14 6.04
CA GLY A 62 -2.67 13.89 4.80
C GLY A 62 -2.05 13.21 3.60
N ARG A 63 -1.94 13.95 2.49
CA ARG A 63 -1.32 13.50 1.25
C ARG A 63 0.20 13.73 1.33
N ARG A 64 0.98 12.70 1.01
CA ARG A 64 2.45 12.77 0.98
C ARG A 64 2.98 12.23 -0.33
N MET A 65 4.06 12.85 -0.81
CA MET A 65 4.80 12.43 -2.00
C MET A 65 5.97 11.55 -1.57
N PHE A 66 6.21 10.48 -2.32
CA PHE A 66 7.35 9.57 -2.13
C PHE A 66 8.07 9.38 -3.47
N LEU A 67 9.39 9.29 -3.42
CA LEU A 67 10.23 9.03 -4.58
C LEU A 67 10.77 7.60 -4.54
N ARG A 68 10.80 6.93 -5.70
CA ARG A 68 11.32 5.55 -5.81
C ARG A 68 12.82 5.46 -5.49
N GLU A 69 13.54 6.55 -5.68
CA GLU A 69 14.97 6.66 -5.36
C GLU A 69 15.24 6.93 -3.88
N GLU A 70 14.20 7.29 -3.11
CA GLU A 70 14.30 7.33 -1.65
C GLU A 70 14.35 5.89 -1.11
N ASN A 71 14.94 5.72 0.08
CA ASN A 71 15.00 4.43 0.77
C ASN A 71 13.62 4.04 1.34
N CYS A 72 12.59 4.01 0.50
CA CYS A 72 11.22 3.67 0.85
C CYS A 72 10.79 2.36 0.20
N THR A 73 10.24 1.45 0.99
CA THR A 73 9.71 0.17 0.52
C THR A 73 8.19 0.20 0.53
N ILE A 74 7.57 0.01 -0.64
CA ILE A 74 6.11 -0.12 -0.74
C ILE A 74 5.73 -1.60 -0.72
N THR A 75 4.70 -1.91 0.05
CA THR A 75 4.13 -3.24 0.17
C THR A 75 2.61 -3.22 -0.01
N VAL A 76 2.09 -4.29 -0.62
CA VAL A 76 0.65 -4.52 -0.77
C VAL A 76 0.24 -5.78 -0.04
N GLU A 77 -0.99 -5.75 0.45
CA GLU A 77 -1.66 -6.89 1.05
C GLU A 77 -2.24 -7.78 -0.07
N VAL A 78 -1.76 -9.02 -0.17
CA VAL A 78 -2.27 -10.01 -1.14
C VAL A 78 -3.00 -11.15 -0.42
N PRO A 79 -4.20 -11.54 -0.87
CA PRO A 79 -4.90 -12.70 -0.32
C PRO A 79 -4.05 -13.96 -0.47
N GLN A 80 -3.71 -14.62 0.64
CA GLN A 80 -3.06 -15.92 0.58
C GLN A 80 -4.13 -17.01 0.53
N TRP A 81 -4.45 -17.49 -0.67
CA TRP A 81 -5.30 -18.68 -0.79
C TRP A 81 -4.49 -19.91 -0.39
N ASN A 82 -4.95 -20.63 0.63
CA ASN A 82 -4.44 -21.96 0.92
C ASN A 82 -5.08 -22.92 -0.11
N ALA A 83 -4.26 -23.43 -1.04
CA ALA A 83 -4.68 -24.46 -1.99
C ALA A 83 -4.97 -25.79 -1.28
#